data_AF-A0A1K1PYZ9-F1
#
_entry.id   AF-A0A1K1PYZ9-F1
#
_cell.length_a   1.000
_cell.length_b   1.000
_cell.length_c   1.000
_cell.angle_alpha   90.00
_cell.angle_beta   90.00
_cell.angle_gamma   90.00
#
_symmetry.space_group_name_H-M   'P 1'
#
loop_
_entity.id
_entity.type
_entity.pdbx_description
1 polymer ?
#
loop_
_entity_poly.entity_id
_entity_poly.type
_entity_poly.pdbx_seq_one_letter_code
_entity_poly.pdbx_strand_id
1 'polypeptide(L)'
;MNYLLNIDEAIDRKFLVTKAMRGQADIGTIIHVMDAEQQGQAVIVYYRVTRYNEKFHDYQDYTAKFENLAAFCKWAQPDNFIARNYECFSIRDIQHYIKVKNRSFASFCLPIILVAAIIIWVALALLMFKTNLIVGVIIGAVLTLLVIVLAFSLLKMQKKKEKMRLYRKVSAGWGVVFE
;
A
#
# COMPACT_ATOMS: atom_id res chain seq x y z
N MET A 1 -19.32 -0.34 11.17
CA MET A 1 -19.91 1.01 11.12
C MET A 1 -19.46 1.67 9.83
N ASN A 2 -20.40 1.94 8.92
CA ASN A 2 -20.12 2.66 7.69
C ASN A 2 -19.94 4.14 8.04
N TYR A 3 -18.72 4.64 7.92
CA TYR A 3 -18.44 6.07 8.02
C TYR A 3 -19.09 6.75 6.79
N LEU A 4 -20.24 7.39 6.99
CA LEU A 4 -20.85 8.26 5.99
C LEU A 4 -20.02 9.53 5.93
N LEU A 5 -19.09 9.58 4.97
CA LEU A 5 -18.40 10.81 4.61
C LEU A 5 -19.43 11.76 3.98
N ASN A 6 -19.61 12.93 4.58
CA ASN A 6 -20.34 14.03 3.94
C ASN A 6 -19.42 14.73 2.92
N ILE A 7 -19.98 15.38 1.90
CA ILE A 7 -19.22 16.15 0.90
C ILE A 7 -18.33 17.18 1.59
N ASP A 8 -18.87 17.90 2.56
CA ASP A 8 -18.15 18.91 3.35
C ASP A 8 -16.97 18.33 4.14
N GLU A 9 -17.04 17.06 4.53
CA GLU A 9 -15.94 16.39 5.22
C GLU A 9 -14.82 15.97 4.27
N ALA A 10 -15.05 15.96 2.96
CA ALA A 10 -14.02 15.68 1.99
C ALA A 10 -13.27 16.95 1.54
N ILE A 11 -13.96 18.09 1.51
CA ILE A 11 -13.43 19.38 1.03
C ILE A 11 -12.29 19.90 1.92
N ASP A 12 -11.31 20.52 1.28
CA ASP A 12 -10.08 21.10 1.84
C ASP A 12 -9.17 20.13 2.60
N ARG A 13 -9.34 18.82 2.39
CA ARG A 13 -8.54 17.80 3.07
C ARG A 13 -7.51 17.16 2.14
N LYS A 14 -6.38 16.77 2.75
CA LYS A 14 -5.29 16.04 2.08
C LYS A 14 -5.31 14.57 2.46
N PHE A 15 -5.31 13.71 1.45
CA PHE A 15 -5.51 12.28 1.51
C PHE A 15 -4.29 11.56 0.94
N LEU A 16 -3.70 10.61 1.67
CA LEU A 16 -2.68 9.72 1.10
C LEU A 16 -3.37 8.56 0.36
N VAL A 17 -3.03 8.36 -0.92
CA VAL A 17 -3.65 7.33 -1.77
C VAL A 17 -3.11 5.94 -1.42
N THR A 18 -3.99 5.08 -0.90
CA THR A 18 -3.69 3.69 -0.53
C THR A 18 -4.07 2.67 -1.57
N LYS A 19 -4.80 3.03 -2.61
CA LYS A 19 -5.11 2.15 -3.73
C LYS A 19 -5.08 2.95 -5.01
N ALA A 20 -4.52 2.38 -6.07
CA ALA A 20 -4.44 3.07 -7.35
C ALA A 20 -5.85 3.33 -7.86
N MET A 21 -6.14 4.58 -8.19
CA MET A 21 -7.38 5.00 -8.81
C MET A 21 -7.11 5.16 -10.30
N ARG A 22 -7.66 4.25 -11.09
CA ARG A 22 -7.33 4.11 -12.51
C ARG A 22 -7.52 5.45 -13.23
N GLY A 23 -6.45 5.96 -13.84
CA GLY A 23 -6.46 7.21 -14.60
C GLY A 23 -6.57 8.49 -13.76
N GLN A 24 -6.56 8.39 -12.43
CA GLN A 24 -6.73 9.53 -11.53
C GLN A 24 -5.49 9.74 -10.66
N ALA A 25 -5.17 8.76 -9.81
CA ALA A 25 -4.08 8.92 -8.86
C ALA A 25 -3.41 7.58 -8.54
N ASP A 26 -2.09 7.62 -8.53
CA ASP A 26 -1.27 6.48 -8.16
C ASP A 26 -1.15 6.34 -6.65
N ILE A 27 -0.87 5.12 -6.24
CA ILE A 27 -0.52 4.79 -4.86
C ILE A 27 0.63 5.67 -4.38
N GLY A 28 0.50 6.23 -3.17
CA GLY A 28 1.57 7.03 -2.56
C GLY A 28 1.59 8.49 -3.02
N THR A 29 0.67 8.89 -3.89
CA THR A 29 0.40 10.31 -4.17
C THR A 29 -0.51 10.90 -3.09
N ILE A 30 -0.49 12.22 -2.98
CA ILE A 30 -1.38 12.97 -2.08
C ILE A 30 -2.48 13.57 -2.93
N ILE A 31 -3.73 13.39 -2.51
CA ILE A 31 -4.86 14.09 -3.11
C ILE A 31 -5.33 15.16 -2.16
N HIS A 32 -5.45 16.39 -2.64
CA HIS A 32 -6.12 17.47 -1.93
C HIS A 32 -7.45 17.71 -2.62
N VAL A 33 -8.56 17.39 -1.95
CA VAL A 33 -9.88 17.76 -2.48
C VAL A 33 -10.05 19.24 -2.22
N MET A 34 -10.13 20.03 -3.29
CA MET A 34 -10.22 21.48 -3.21
C MET A 34 -11.68 21.93 -3.08
N ASP A 35 -12.57 21.25 -3.79
CA ASP A 35 -13.99 21.60 -3.80
C ASP A 35 -14.83 20.40 -4.24
N ALA A 36 -16.11 20.41 -3.89
CA ALA A 36 -17.08 19.44 -4.38
C ALA A 36 -18.48 20.06 -4.47
N GLU A 37 -19.09 19.96 -5.65
CA GLU A 37 -20.41 20.51 -5.95
C GLU A 37 -21.41 19.38 -6.18
N GLN A 38 -22.59 19.52 -5.58
CA GLN A 38 -23.73 18.65 -5.91
C GLN A 38 -24.55 19.27 -7.05
N GLN A 39 -24.60 18.58 -8.20
CA GLN A 39 -25.43 18.96 -9.34
C GLN A 39 -26.59 17.97 -9.50
N GLY A 40 -27.71 18.28 -8.85
CA GLY A 40 -28.87 17.39 -8.78
C GLY A 40 -28.53 16.12 -7.97
N GLN A 41 -28.54 14.97 -8.64
CA GLN A 41 -28.09 13.71 -8.04
C GLN A 41 -26.57 13.50 -8.15
N ALA A 42 -25.92 14.12 -9.13
CA ALA A 42 -24.49 13.93 -9.37
C ALA A 42 -23.63 14.76 -8.41
N VAL A 43 -22.42 14.27 -8.12
CA VAL A 43 -21.42 14.99 -7.33
C VAL A 43 -20.19 15.20 -8.19
N ILE A 44 -19.76 16.45 -8.35
CA ILE A 44 -18.52 16.82 -9.04
C ILE A 44 -17.49 17.15 -7.97
N VAL A 45 -16.29 16.59 -8.08
CA VAL A 45 -15.20 16.77 -7.12
C VAL A 45 -13.99 17.31 -7.85
N TYR A 46 -13.48 18.43 -7.38
CA TYR A 46 -12.26 19.06 -7.84
C TYR A 46 -11.13 18.71 -6.87
N TYR A 47 -10.06 18.09 -7.37
CA TYR A 47 -8.97 17.65 -6.52
C TYR A 47 -7.61 17.77 -7.20
N ARG A 48 -6.58 18.04 -6.40
CA ARG A 48 -5.18 18.13 -6.82
C ARG A 48 -4.42 16.91 -6.40
N VAL A 49 -3.81 16.21 -7.35
CA VAL A 49 -2.88 15.12 -7.06
C VAL A 49 -1.46 15.70 -7.01
N THR A 50 -0.82 15.64 -5.85
CA THR A 50 0.60 15.96 -5.69
C THR A 50 1.41 14.67 -5.82
N ARG A 51 2.32 14.65 -6.79
CA ARG A 51 3.24 13.53 -7.02
C ARG A 51 4.58 13.88 -6.40
N TYR A 52 5.01 13.05 -5.46
CA TYR A 52 6.37 13.17 -4.93
C TYR A 52 7.31 12.34 -5.80
N ASN A 53 8.02 13.00 -6.70
CA ASN A 53 9.21 12.45 -7.30
C ASN A 53 10.38 13.08 -6.55
N GLU A 54 11.34 12.31 -6.05
CA GLU A 54 12.36 12.70 -5.05
C GLU A 54 13.17 14.00 -5.34
N LYS A 55 12.96 14.64 -6.51
CA LYS A 55 13.58 15.89 -6.96
C LYS A 55 12.60 17.05 -7.22
N PHE A 56 11.30 16.80 -7.41
CA PHE A 56 10.31 17.83 -7.79
C PHE A 56 8.93 17.56 -7.19
N HIS A 57 8.27 18.62 -6.73
CA HIS A 57 6.84 18.61 -6.41
C HIS A 57 6.07 18.92 -7.70
N ASP A 58 5.56 17.88 -8.35
CA ASP A 58 4.63 18.05 -9.47
C ASP A 58 3.19 17.94 -8.95
N TYR A 59 2.31 18.78 -9.48
CA TYR A 59 0.90 18.81 -9.12
C TYR A 59 0.04 18.82 -10.38
N GLN A 60 -1.01 18.00 -10.34
CA GLN A 60 -1.97 17.93 -11.43
C GLN A 60 -3.38 18.00 -10.86
N ASP A 61 -4.18 18.91 -11.42
CA ASP A 61 -5.56 19.11 -11.03
C ASP A 61 -6.46 18.20 -11.87
N TYR A 62 -7.45 17.62 -11.20
CA TYR A 62 -8.40 16.68 -11.77
C TYR A 62 -9.82 17.03 -11.34
N THR A 63 -10.75 16.68 -12.21
CA THR A 63 -12.18 16.75 -11.93
C THR A 63 -12.74 15.34 -12.08
N ALA A 64 -13.43 14.86 -11.05
CA ALA A 64 -14.18 13.59 -11.10
C ALA A 64 -15.67 13.89 -10.95
N LYS A 65 -16.49 13.24 -11.80
CA LYS A 65 -17.95 13.28 -11.70
C LYS A 65 -18.45 11.92 -11.26
N PHE A 66 -19.26 11.92 -10.20
CA PHE A 66 -19.94 10.75 -9.66
C PHE A 66 -21.43 10.85 -9.95
N GLU A 67 -22.04 9.73 -10.31
CA GLU A 67 -23.47 9.66 -10.67
C GLU A 67 -24.39 9.97 -9.49
N ASN A 68 -23.96 9.61 -8.27
CA ASN A 68 -24.71 9.83 -7.04
C ASN A 68 -23.78 9.97 -5.82
N LEU A 69 -24.36 10.46 -4.72
CA LEU A 69 -23.65 10.59 -3.43
C LEU A 69 -23.06 9.25 -2.97
N ALA A 70 -23.73 8.13 -3.21
CA ALA A 70 -23.22 6.82 -2.81
C ALA A 70 -21.93 6.43 -3.56
N ALA A 71 -21.84 6.74 -4.85
CA ALA A 71 -20.63 6.53 -5.65
C ALA A 71 -19.48 7.43 -5.17
N PHE A 72 -19.78 8.68 -4.84
CA PHE A 72 -18.81 9.58 -4.21
C PHE A 72 -18.34 9.05 -2.86
N CYS A 73 -19.23 8.66 -1.95
CA CYS A 73 -18.87 8.12 -0.64
C CYS A 73 -18.02 6.86 -0.78
N LYS A 74 -18.32 5.99 -1.76
CA LYS A 74 -17.52 4.80 -2.07
C LYS A 74 -16.12 5.14 -2.57
N TRP A 75 -15.99 6.18 -3.39
CA TRP A 75 -14.70 6.70 -3.82
C TRP A 75 -13.91 7.25 -2.63
N ALA A 76 -14.54 8.11 -1.83
CA ALA A 76 -13.97 8.78 -0.66
C ALA A 76 -13.66 7.82 0.52
N GLN A 77 -14.01 6.53 0.42
CA GLN A 77 -13.81 5.57 1.50
C GLN A 77 -12.37 5.53 2.05
N PRO A 78 -12.19 5.32 3.37
CA PRO A 78 -10.89 5.21 4.02
C PRO A 78 -9.97 4.10 3.47
N ASP A 79 -10.52 3.16 2.70
CA ASP A 79 -9.74 2.10 2.06
C ASP A 79 -8.98 2.58 0.82
N ASN A 80 -9.51 3.58 0.11
CA ASN A 80 -8.84 4.24 -1.01
C ASN A 80 -7.91 5.36 -0.53
N PHE A 81 -8.24 5.94 0.62
CA PHE A 81 -7.54 7.09 1.19
C PHE A 81 -7.30 6.97 2.69
N ILE A 82 -6.09 7.26 3.14
CA ILE A 82 -5.87 7.50 4.58
C ILE A 82 -6.18 8.97 4.85
N ALA A 83 -7.48 9.23 5.04
CA ALA A 83 -8.13 10.49 4.75
C ALA A 83 -7.93 11.65 5.74
N ARG A 84 -7.61 11.39 7.01
CA ARG A 84 -7.82 12.43 8.04
C ARG A 84 -6.56 13.07 8.59
N ASN A 85 -5.42 12.40 8.46
CA ASN A 85 -4.26 12.66 9.32
C ASN A 85 -2.94 12.77 8.52
N TYR A 86 -2.95 13.32 7.29
CA TYR A 86 -1.70 13.68 6.61
C TYR A 86 -0.78 14.51 7.52
N GLU A 87 -1.36 15.39 8.33
CA GLU A 87 -0.64 16.17 9.35
C GLU A 87 0.01 15.31 10.46
N CYS A 88 -0.56 14.15 10.79
CA CYS A 88 0.03 13.23 11.77
C CYS A 88 1.10 12.32 11.17
N PHE A 89 1.34 12.38 9.86
CA PHE A 89 2.37 11.61 9.19
C PHE A 89 3.59 12.45 8.90
N SER A 90 4.75 11.99 9.37
CA SER A 90 6.00 12.58 8.94
C SER A 90 6.27 12.23 7.48
N ILE A 91 7.00 13.10 6.75
CA ILE A 91 7.47 12.82 5.39
C ILE A 91 8.21 11.46 5.34
N ARG A 92 8.96 11.13 6.39
CA ARG A 92 9.65 9.84 6.55
C ARG A 92 8.69 8.65 6.59
N ASP A 93 7.56 8.74 7.28
CA ASP A 93 6.56 7.67 7.33
C ASP A 93 5.94 7.43 5.93
N ILE A 94 5.67 8.50 5.19
CA ILE A 94 5.10 8.44 3.85
C ILE A 94 6.09 7.82 2.86
N GLN A 95 7.34 8.28 2.87
CA GLN A 95 8.40 7.71 2.04
C GLN A 95 8.65 6.23 2.36
N HIS A 96 8.64 5.85 3.64
CA HIS A 96 8.78 4.45 4.05
C HIS A 96 7.64 3.58 3.51
N TYR A 97 6.39 4.06 3.59
CA TYR A 97 5.24 3.37 3.04
C TYR A 97 5.34 3.19 1.52
N ILE A 98 5.69 4.24 0.79
CA ILE A 98 5.88 4.19 -0.67
C ILE A 98 6.95 3.14 -1.00
N LYS A 99 8.09 3.18 -0.31
CA LYS A 99 9.19 2.22 -0.49
C LYS A 99 8.74 0.78 -0.25
N VAL A 100 8.03 0.50 0.85
CA VAL A 100 7.57 -0.86 1.18
C VAL A 100 6.47 -1.34 0.23
N LYS A 101 5.63 -0.44 -0.27
CA LYS A 101 4.53 -0.80 -1.17
C LYS A 101 5.00 -1.07 -2.60
N ASN A 102 5.92 -0.24 -3.10
CA ASN A 102 6.53 -0.39 -4.42
C ASN A 102 7.55 -1.53 -4.49
N ARG A 103 7.93 -2.15 -3.36
CA ARG A 103 8.69 -3.41 -3.39
C ARG A 103 7.90 -4.47 -4.14
N SER A 104 8.45 -4.87 -5.28
CA SER A 104 8.01 -6.00 -6.08
C SER A 104 8.62 -7.29 -5.52
N PHE A 105 8.02 -8.44 -5.85
CA PHE A 105 8.57 -9.75 -5.51
C PHE A 105 10.02 -9.89 -5.98
N ALA A 106 10.34 -9.41 -7.18
CA ALA A 106 11.69 -9.42 -7.74
C ALA A 106 12.69 -8.57 -6.94
N SER A 107 12.29 -7.39 -6.44
CA SER A 107 13.19 -6.50 -5.69
C SER A 107 13.49 -6.97 -4.25
N PHE A 108 12.62 -7.80 -3.66
CA PHE A 108 12.69 -8.17 -2.24
C PHE A 108 12.85 -9.67 -2.01
N CYS A 109 12.00 -10.50 -2.62
CA CYS A 109 12.01 -11.94 -2.40
C CYS A 109 13.11 -12.64 -3.19
N LEU A 110 13.37 -12.20 -4.43
CA LEU A 110 14.29 -12.90 -5.34
C LEU A 110 15.76 -12.94 -4.85
N PRO A 111 16.34 -11.87 -4.27
CA PRO A 111 17.67 -11.93 -3.68
C PRO A 111 17.74 -12.91 -2.49
N ILE A 112 16.70 -12.91 -1.64
CA ILE A 112 16.61 -13.80 -0.47
C ILE A 112 16.52 -15.27 -0.94
N ILE A 113 15.68 -15.54 -1.93
CA ILE A 113 15.49 -16.87 -2.51
C ILE A 113 16.79 -17.36 -3.17
N LEU A 114 17.47 -16.52 -3.95
CA LEU A 114 18.73 -16.89 -4.61
C LEU A 114 19.83 -17.25 -3.60
N VAL A 115 20.05 -16.40 -2.60
CA VAL A 115 21.08 -16.65 -1.56
C VAL A 115 20.75 -17.92 -0.78
N ALA A 116 19.50 -18.09 -0.36
CA ALA A 116 19.07 -19.28 0.36
C ALA A 116 19.17 -20.55 -0.50
N ALA A 117 18.82 -20.49 -1.78
CA ALA A 117 18.96 -21.61 -2.71
C ALA A 117 20.43 -22.02 -2.85
N ILE A 118 21.35 -21.06 -3.04
CA ILE A 118 22.79 -21.34 -3.11
C ILE A 118 23.25 -22.06 -1.84
N ILE A 119 22.87 -21.58 -0.66
CA ILE A 119 23.24 -22.20 0.61
C ILE A 119 22.70 -23.63 0.71
N ILE A 120 21.43 -23.85 0.37
CA ILE A 120 20.78 -25.17 0.42
C ILE A 120 21.51 -26.16 -0.49
N TRP A 121 21.78 -25.77 -1.75
CA TRP A 121 22.41 -26.65 -2.72
C TRP A 121 23.89 -26.91 -2.42
N VAL A 122 24.63 -25.92 -1.91
CA VAL A 122 26.02 -26.11 -1.48
C VAL A 122 26.09 -27.02 -0.25
N ALA A 123 25.23 -26.81 0.75
CA ALA A 123 25.17 -27.66 1.93
C ALA A 123 24.81 -29.12 1.57
N LEU A 124 23.85 -29.31 0.67
CA LEU A 124 23.48 -30.64 0.16
C LEU A 124 24.62 -31.28 -0.64
N ALA A 125 25.32 -30.54 -1.49
CA ALA A 125 26.47 -31.05 -2.24
C ALA A 125 27.60 -31.52 -1.32
N LEU A 126 27.88 -30.79 -0.23
CA LEU A 126 28.88 -31.17 0.78
C LEU A 126 28.46 -32.42 1.58
N LEU A 127 27.17 -32.56 1.89
CA LEU A 127 26.65 -33.70 2.65
C LEU A 127 26.43 -34.97 1.81
N MET A 128 26.24 -34.83 0.49
CA MET A 128 25.91 -35.95 -0.41
C MET A 128 27.08 -36.75 -0.95
N PHE A 129 28.31 -36.47 -0.53
CA PHE A 129 29.47 -37.34 -0.84
C PHE A 129 29.33 -38.79 -0.31
N LYS A 130 28.34 -39.08 0.54
CA LYS A 130 28.12 -40.40 1.17
C LYS A 130 26.73 -41.02 0.96
N THR A 131 25.78 -40.32 0.36
CA THR A 131 24.36 -40.73 0.30
C THR A 131 23.82 -40.80 -1.12
N ASN A 132 22.71 -41.51 -1.29
CA ASN A 132 22.03 -41.64 -2.59
C ASN A 132 21.63 -40.26 -3.15
N LEU A 133 22.22 -39.91 -4.29
CA LEU A 133 22.06 -38.62 -4.96
C LEU A 133 20.59 -38.23 -5.19
N ILE A 134 19.73 -39.20 -5.49
CA ILE A 134 18.30 -38.99 -5.76
C ILE A 134 17.57 -38.42 -4.54
N VAL A 135 17.88 -38.92 -3.33
CA VAL A 135 17.18 -38.51 -2.11
C VAL A 135 17.47 -37.06 -1.78
N GLY A 136 18.73 -36.62 -1.91
CA GLY A 136 19.05 -35.24 -1.58
C GLY A 136 18.65 -34.23 -2.64
N VAL A 137 18.47 -34.63 -3.92
CA VAL A 137 17.81 -33.76 -4.92
C VAL A 137 16.36 -33.49 -4.53
N ILE A 138 15.63 -34.51 -4.06
CA ILE A 138 14.25 -34.36 -3.58
C ILE A 138 14.21 -33.41 -2.36
N ILE A 139 15.10 -33.61 -1.39
CA ILE A 139 15.18 -32.76 -0.19
C ILE A 139 15.53 -31.31 -0.56
N GLY A 140 16.48 -31.09 -1.47
CA GLY A 140 16.86 -29.77 -1.95
C GLY A 140 15.72 -29.04 -2.67
N ALA A 141 14.98 -29.76 -3.51
CA ALA A 141 13.80 -29.22 -4.18
C ALA A 141 12.72 -28.78 -3.17
N VAL A 142 12.42 -29.62 -2.16
CA VAL A 142 11.43 -29.30 -1.13
C VAL A 142 11.87 -28.10 -0.28
N LEU A 143 13.14 -28.04 0.15
CA LEU A 143 13.67 -26.92 0.92
C LEU A 143 13.62 -25.61 0.13
N THR A 144 13.96 -25.64 -1.16
CA THR A 144 13.90 -24.46 -2.03
C THR A 144 12.45 -23.97 -2.17
N LEU A 145 11.49 -24.89 -2.33
CA LEU A 145 10.07 -24.56 -2.38
C LEU A 145 9.60 -23.89 -1.07
N LEU A 146 10.05 -24.42 0.06
CA LEU A 146 9.71 -23.92 1.39
C LEU A 146 10.24 -22.48 1.59
N VAL A 147 11.46 -22.20 1.14
CA VAL A 147 12.04 -20.84 1.16
C VAL A 147 11.20 -19.86 0.34
N ILE A 148 10.73 -20.26 -0.84
CA ILE A 148 9.86 -19.41 -1.69
C ILE A 148 8.57 -19.05 -0.94
N VAL A 149 7.93 -20.03 -0.32
CA VAL A 149 6.70 -19.83 0.48
C VAL A 149 6.95 -18.88 1.65
N LEU A 150 8.03 -19.08 2.40
CA LEU A 150 8.41 -18.22 3.53
C LEU A 150 8.69 -16.78 3.07
N ALA A 151 9.48 -16.59 2.01
CA ALA A 151 9.80 -15.27 1.49
C ALA A 151 8.55 -14.50 1.04
N PHE A 152 7.61 -15.21 0.40
CA PHE A 152 6.33 -14.63 -0.02
C PHE A 152 5.43 -14.27 1.17
N SER A 153 5.38 -15.13 2.19
CA SER A 153 4.65 -14.86 3.44
C SER A 153 5.21 -13.63 4.15
N LEU A 154 6.53 -13.52 4.27
CA LEU A 154 7.21 -12.36 4.88
C LEU A 154 6.90 -11.06 4.14
N LEU A 155 6.90 -11.07 2.81
CA LEU A 155 6.52 -9.90 2.01
C LEU A 155 5.07 -9.45 2.31
N LYS A 156 4.13 -10.40 2.34
CA LYS A 156 2.73 -10.11 2.68
C LYS A 156 2.59 -9.57 4.10
N MET A 157 3.30 -10.17 5.07
CA MET A 157 3.29 -9.73 6.47
C MET A 157 3.87 -8.32 6.63
N GLN A 158 4.99 -8.00 5.96
CA GLN A 158 5.57 -6.66 5.99
C GLN A 158 4.61 -5.61 5.40
N LYS A 159 4.03 -5.88 4.23
CA LYS A 159 3.04 -4.98 3.61
C LYS A 159 1.82 -4.77 4.51
N LYS A 160 1.32 -5.83 5.15
CA LYS A 160 0.20 -5.75 6.11
C LYS A 160 0.58 -4.95 7.36
N LYS A 161 1.76 -5.19 7.94
CA LYS A 161 2.24 -4.52 9.15
C LYS A 161 2.39 -3.02 8.95
N GLU A 162 2.99 -2.60 7.84
CA GLU A 162 3.14 -1.17 7.53
C GLU A 162 1.80 -0.50 7.22
N LYS A 163 0.90 -1.19 6.50
CA LYS A 163 -0.49 -0.73 6.34
C LYS A 163 -1.12 -0.49 7.72
N MET A 164 -1.13 -1.50 8.59
CA MET A 164 -1.71 -1.41 9.94
C MET A 164 -1.05 -0.34 10.82
N ARG A 165 0.26 -0.10 10.69
CA ARG A 165 0.97 0.96 11.40
C ARG A 165 0.43 2.33 11.05
N LEU A 166 0.19 2.60 9.76
CA LEU A 166 -0.43 3.85 9.31
C LEU A 166 -1.87 3.96 9.81
N TYR A 167 -2.66 2.88 9.69
CA TYR A 167 -4.02 2.87 10.23
C TYR A 167 -4.06 3.14 11.73
N ARG A 168 -3.13 2.57 12.52
CA ARG A 168 -3.07 2.81 13.97
C ARG A 168 -2.72 4.26 14.32
N LYS A 169 -1.79 4.88 13.59
CA LYS A 169 -1.47 6.31 13.75
C LYS A 169 -2.66 7.20 13.43
N VAL A 170 -3.49 6.78 12.48
CA VAL A 170 -4.72 7.49 12.11
C VAL A 170 -5.81 7.27 13.15
N SER A 171 -6.04 6.01 13.54
CA SER A 171 -7.11 5.63 14.46
C SER A 171 -6.90 6.16 15.88
N ALA A 172 -5.66 6.45 16.29
CA ALA A 172 -5.36 7.04 17.59
C ALA A 172 -5.96 8.45 17.78
N GLY A 173 -6.26 9.16 16.69
CA GLY A 173 -6.96 10.45 16.72
C GLY A 173 -8.41 10.39 16.22
N TRP A 174 -8.96 9.19 15.98
CA TRP A 174 -10.32 9.01 15.45
C TRP A 174 -11.40 8.84 16.53
N GLY A 175 -11.00 8.81 17.80
CA GLY A 175 -11.95 8.91 18.90
C GLY A 175 -12.26 10.38 19.16
N VAL A 176 -13.39 10.87 18.66
CA VAL A 176 -14.09 11.95 19.36
C VAL A 176 -14.41 11.37 20.74
N VAL A 177 -13.79 11.89 21.79
CA VAL A 177 -14.29 11.68 23.15
C VAL A 177 -15.61 12.45 23.19
N PHE A 178 -16.72 11.72 23.18
CA PHE A 178 -17.99 12.33 23.57
C PHE A 178 -17.91 12.54 25.09
N GLU A 179 -17.82 13.80 25.50
CA GLU A 179 -18.32 14.22 26.82
C GLU A 179 -19.85 14.35 26.77
#